data_AF-A0A537W8B4-F1
#
_entry.id   AF-A0A537W8B4-F1
#
_cell.length_a   1.000
_cell.length_b   1.000
_cell.length_c   1.000
_cell.angle_alpha   90.00
_cell.angle_beta   90.00
_cell.angle_gamma   90.00
#
_symmetry.space_group_name_H-M   'P 1'
#
loop_
_entity.id
_entity.type
_entity.pdbx_description
1 polymer ?
#
loop_
_entity_poly.entity_id
_entity_poly.type
_entity_poly.pdbx_seq_one_letter_code
_entity_poly.pdbx_strand_id
1 'polypeptide(L)' 'KLAESLGGVESLIEVPARMTHASTADAPFAAPRNLVRLSVGIESVEDLITDLESARVRSATTAG' A
#
# COMPACT_ATOMS: atom_id res chain seq x y z
N LYS A 1 -11.07 2.01 4.11
CA LYS A 1 -11.10 3.42 3.64
C LYS A 1 -9.72 3.74 3.09
N LEU A 2 -9.61 4.31 1.90
CA LEU A 2 -8.33 4.83 1.43
C LEU A 2 -8.06 6.14 2.16
N ALA A 3 -7.05 6.16 3.02
CA ALA A 3 -6.66 7.34 3.77
C ALA A 3 -5.33 7.85 3.23
N GLU A 4 -5.32 9.12 2.85
CA GLU A 4 -4.16 9.83 2.28
C GLU A 4 -3.22 10.38 3.38
N SER A 5 -3.45 10.01 4.65
CA SER A 5 -2.72 10.53 5.82
C SER A 5 -1.81 9.46 6.41
N LEU A 6 -0.55 9.79 6.71
CA LEU A 6 0.44 8.88 7.29
C LEU A 6 0.56 9.08 8.80
N GLY A 7 0.96 8.03 9.53
CA GLY A 7 1.35 8.12 10.96
C GLY A 7 0.20 8.13 11.97
N GLY A 8 -0.98 7.62 11.60
CA GLY A 8 -2.08 7.36 12.54
C GLY A 8 -1.83 6.09 13.38
N VAL A 9 -2.69 5.88 14.37
CA VAL A 9 -2.71 4.62 15.15
C VAL A 9 -3.16 3.42 14.32
N GLU A 10 -3.84 3.67 13.20
CA GLU A 10 -4.35 2.66 12.27
C GLU A 10 -3.37 2.45 11.09
N SER A 11 -3.23 1.20 10.68
CA SER A 11 -2.44 0.79 9.52
C SER A 11 -3.12 1.16 8.20
N LEU A 12 -2.33 1.64 7.23
CA LEU A 12 -2.80 2.13 5.94
C LEU A 12 -1.97 1.58 4.80
N ILE A 13 -2.64 1.23 3.70
CA ILE A 13 -2.04 0.74 2.47
C ILE A 13 -2.45 1.63 1.30
N GLU A 14 -1.49 2.01 0.45
CA GLU A 14 -1.77 2.78 -0.76
C GLU A 14 -0.89 2.38 -1.94
N VAL A 15 -1.31 2.81 -3.14
CA VAL A 15 -0.54 2.72 -4.38
C VAL A 15 -0.17 4.16 -4.80
N PRO A 16 1.04 4.65 -4.46
CA PRO A 16 1.39 6.06 -4.64
C PRO A 16 1.17 6.57 -6.07
N ALA A 17 1.55 5.77 -7.07
CA ALA A 17 1.42 6.10 -8.49
C ALA A 17 -0.03 6.29 -8.97
N ARG A 18 -1.03 5.80 -8.22
CA ARG A 18 -2.46 5.97 -8.54
C ARG A 18 -3.17 6.95 -7.61
N MET A 19 -2.46 7.48 -6.62
CA MET A 19 -3.07 8.20 -5.50
C MET A 19 -2.26 9.45 -5.15
N THR A 20 -1.57 9.44 -4.00
CA THR A 20 -0.85 10.58 -3.43
C THR A 20 0.21 11.17 -4.36
N HIS A 21 0.76 10.36 -5.28
CA HIS A 21 1.77 10.75 -6.25
C HIS A 21 1.28 10.60 -7.69
N ALA A 22 -0.05 10.59 -7.92
CA ALA A 22 -0.61 10.49 -9.26
C ALA A 22 -0.12 11.62 -10.20
N SER A 23 0.10 12.82 -9.67
CA SER A 23 0.61 13.98 -10.41
C SER A 23 2.08 13.86 -10.85
N THR A 24 2.86 12.97 -10.23
CA THR A 24 4.27 12.73 -10.57
C THR A 24 4.49 11.36 -11.20
N ALA A 25 3.42 10.63 -11.54
CA ALA A 25 3.49 9.25 -12.01
C ALA A 25 4.23 9.04 -13.36
N ASP A 26 4.34 10.10 -14.17
CA ASP A 26 5.07 10.09 -15.45
C ASP A 26 6.41 10.85 -15.39
N ALA A 27 6.83 11.28 -14.20
CA ALA A 27 8.10 11.95 -14.00
C ALA A 27 9.28 10.96 -14.07
N PRO A 28 10.49 11.41 -14.44
CA PRO A 28 11.68 10.53 -14.47
C PRO A 28 12.04 9.91 -13.11
N PHE A 29 11.56 10.52 -12.02
CA PHE A 29 11.75 10.08 -10.64
C PHE A 29 10.48 9.44 -10.04
N ALA A 30 9.50 9.10 -10.88
CA ALA A 30 8.26 8.48 -10.43
C ALA A 30 8.53 7.17 -9.69
N ALA A 31 7.74 6.94 -8.63
CA ALA A 31 7.73 5.65 -7.98
C ALA A 31 7.21 4.55 -8.95
N PRO A 32 7.71 3.31 -8.85
CA PRO A 32 7.22 2.21 -9.68
C PRO A 32 5.70 2.05 -9.60
N ARG A 33 5.03 1.76 -10.72
CA ARG A 33 3.56 1.63 -10.77
C ARG A 33 3.01 0.47 -9.93
N ASN A 34 3.84 -0.52 -9.65
CA ASN A 34 3.55 -1.66 -8.78
C ASN A 34 4.03 -1.46 -7.34
N LEU A 35 4.50 -0.27 -6.96
CA LEU A 35 4.89 0.03 -5.59
C LEU A 35 3.64 0.12 -4.71
N VAL A 36 3.66 -0.65 -3.64
CA VAL A 36 2.69 -0.59 -2.54
C VAL A 36 3.38 0.03 -1.34
N ARG A 37 2.78 1.07 -0.77
CA ARG A 37 3.28 1.72 0.46
C ARG A 37 2.39 1.32 1.62
N LEU A 38 3.02 0.82 2.69
CA LEU A 38 2.36 0.49 3.95
C LEU A 38 2.81 1.48 5.03
N SER A 39 1.86 2.14 5.68
CA SER A 39 2.06 2.85 6.94
C SER A 39 1.58 1.93 8.04
N VAL A 40 2.51 1.37 8.82
CA VAL A 40 2.19 0.45 9.91
C VAL A 40 1.74 1.26 11.12
N GLY A 41 0.55 0.96 11.63
CA GLY A 41 -0.01 1.50 12.86
C GLY A 41 0.53 0.79 14.10
N ILE A 42 -0.24 0.81 15.19
CA ILE A 42 0.15 0.23 16.48
C ILE A 42 -0.72 -0.99 16.87
N GLU A 43 -1.33 -1.64 15.88
CA GLU A 43 -2.12 -2.85 16.09
C GLU A 43 -1.28 -4.06 16.53
N SER A 44 -1.95 -5.15 16.93
CA SER A 44 -1.28 -6.41 17.22
C SER A 44 -0.52 -6.90 15.98
N VAL A 45 0.72 -7.36 16.21
CA VAL A 45 1.60 -7.87 15.16
C VAL A 45 0.96 -9.08 14.47
N GLU A 46 0.30 -9.93 15.23
CA GLU A 46 -0.38 -11.15 14.76
C GLU A 46 -1.53 -10.81 13.80
N ASP A 47 -2.32 -9.78 14.12
CA ASP A 47 -3.41 -9.31 13.28
C ASP A 47 -2.88 -8.72 11.96
N LEU A 48 -1.80 -7.93 12.01
CA LEU A 48 -1.16 -7.35 10.83
C LEU A 48 -0.60 -8.41 9.88
N ILE A 49 0.08 -9.42 10.43
CA ILE A 49 0.61 -10.54 9.63
C ILE A 49 -0.54 -11.32 9.00
N THR A 50 -1.58 -11.64 9.79
CA THR A 50 -2.75 -12.39 9.30
C THR A 50 -3.47 -11.66 8.18
N ASP A 51 -3.61 -10.34 8.28
CA ASP A 51 -4.26 -9.52 7.24
C ASP A 51 -3.42 -9.47 5.96
N LEU A 52 -2.10 -9.30 6.07
CA LEU A 52 -1.19 -9.31 4.91
C LEU A 52 -1.14 -10.69 4.23
N GLU A 53 -1.13 -11.78 4.99
CA GLU A 53 -1.18 -13.14 4.46
C GLU A 53 -2.51 -13.41 3.75
N SER A 54 -3.63 -12.97 4.34
CA SER A 54 -4.96 -13.06 3.75
C SER A 54 -5.08 -12.25 2.45
N ALA A 55 -4.44 -11.07 2.39
CA ALA A 55 -4.40 -10.23 1.19
C ALA A 55 -3.56 -10.86 0.07
N ARG A 56 -2.48 -11.58 0.40
CA ARG A 56 -1.58 -12.24 -0.57
C ARG A 56 -2.31 -13.29 -1.41
N VAL A 57 -3.32 -13.97 -0.84
CA VAL A 57 -4.12 -14.99 -1.54
C VAL A 57 -4.96 -14.40 -2.68
N ARG A 58 -5.23 -13.09 -2.69
CA ARG A 58 -6.00 -12.43 -3.77
C ARG A 58 -5.15 -11.82 -4.89
N SER A 59 -3.82 -11.80 -4.75
CA SER A 59 -2.89 -11.22 -5.74
C SER A 59 -2.25 -12.28 -6.66
N ALA A 60 -2.95 -13.38 -6.93
CA ALA A 60 -2.53 -14.36 -7.92
C ALA A 60 -3.19 -14.07 -9.29
N THR A 61 -2.77 -13.00 -9.97
CA THR A 61 -2.94 -12.66 -11.42
C THR A 61 -2.36 -11.25 -11.59
N THR A 62 -1.25 -10.94 -12.27
CA THR A 62 -0.77 -11.39 -13.59
C THR A 62 0.76 -11.27 -13.60
N ALA A 63 1.48 -12.39 -13.68
CA ALA A 63 2.78 -12.42 -14.32
C ALA A 63 2.51 -12.69 -15.80
N GLY A 64 2.62 -11.65 -16.62
CA GLY A 64 2.37 -11.65 -18.06
C GLY A 64 2.80 -10.31 -18.62
#